data_AF-A0A023GDL0-F1
#
_entry.id   AF-A0A023GDL0-F1
#
_cell.length_a   1.000
_cell.length_b   1.000
_cell.length_c   1.000
_cell.angle_alpha   90.00
_cell.angle_beta   90.00
_cell.angle_gamma   90.00
#
_symmetry.space_group_name_H-M   'P 1'
#
loop_
_entity.id
_entity.type
_entity.pdbx_description
1 polymer ?
#
loop_
_entity_poly.entity_id
_entity_poly.type
_entity_poly.pdbx_seq_one_letter_code
_entity_poly.pdbx_strand_id
1 'polypeptide(L)'
;MEQIKALNLLVLLLPEANRATLLALVNFLADVTERDGRNRMSVQNVAMIMAPNLFAPKRRKATEDNLRVARAATSVTRMLIWYQQLLWIVPSQFMGQIRMEYRIHYEKKHAKENKKKRQQRKERATWFEPRENDDGVLRVRVDHEGSAGTTHQVALNDATTAGSVVGEVFLAINFEARKRDIATGGGSPHRRSLEQQSGDNRFATDVNTFLKYHWLYEVGGYIGWRQLEHNTNVTAVRAENPVAEWVVRCQHAR
;
A
#
# COMPACT_ATOMS: atom_id res chain seq x y z
N MET A 1 16.38 -37.40 0.45
CA MET A 1 15.46 -36.33 -0.02
C MET A 1 14.38 -36.01 0.99
N GLU A 2 13.64 -37.00 1.52
CA GLU A 2 12.55 -36.76 2.49
C GLU A 2 13.01 -36.11 3.80
N GLN A 3 14.15 -36.54 4.36
CA GLN A 3 14.70 -35.98 5.60
C GLN A 3 15.02 -34.48 5.49
N ILE A 4 15.52 -34.02 4.34
CA ILE A 4 15.83 -32.60 4.09
C ILE A 4 14.54 -31.78 3.99
N LYS A 5 13.51 -32.33 3.31
CA LYS A 5 12.18 -31.68 3.23
C LYS A 5 11.54 -31.55 4.61
N ALA A 6 11.57 -32.62 5.41
CA ALA A 6 11.07 -32.60 6.78
C ALA A 6 11.84 -31.57 7.64
N LEU A 7 13.17 -31.54 7.53
CA LEU A 7 14.00 -30.58 8.26
C LEU A 7 13.72 -29.13 7.85
N ASN A 8 13.54 -28.85 6.56
CA ASN A 8 13.15 -27.53 6.06
C ASN A 8 11.82 -27.06 6.68
N LEU A 9 10.81 -27.94 6.70
CA LEU A 9 9.53 -27.63 7.35
C LEU A 9 9.70 -27.35 8.85
N LEU A 10 10.50 -28.15 9.56
CA LEU A 10 10.79 -27.92 10.97
C LEU A 10 11.47 -26.57 11.22
N VAL A 11 12.42 -26.17 10.36
CA VAL A 11 13.09 -24.87 10.44
C VAL A 11 12.11 -23.72 10.15
N LEU A 12 11.20 -23.89 9.19
CA LEU A 12 10.18 -22.88 8.87
C LEU A 12 9.14 -22.72 9.98
N LEU A 13 8.86 -23.77 10.76
CA LEU A 13 7.96 -23.75 11.91
C LEU A 13 8.57 -23.05 13.15
N LEU A 14 9.88 -22.82 13.19
CA LEU A 14 10.49 -22.09 14.30
C LEU A 14 9.97 -20.64 14.36
N PRO A 15 9.84 -20.07 15.57
CA PRO A 15 9.58 -18.64 15.73
C PRO A 15 10.61 -17.82 14.97
N GLU A 16 10.19 -16.67 14.43
CA GLU A 16 11.02 -15.84 13.55
C GLU A 16 12.39 -15.50 14.17
N ALA A 17 12.41 -15.11 15.44
CA ALA A 17 13.64 -14.79 16.16
C ALA A 17 14.58 -16.00 16.29
N ASN A 18 14.04 -17.19 16.62
CA ASN A 18 14.83 -18.42 16.72
C ASN A 18 15.36 -18.85 15.35
N ARG A 19 14.55 -18.73 14.30
CA ARG A 19 14.93 -19.06 12.92
C ARG A 19 16.06 -18.16 12.40
N ALA A 20 15.99 -16.86 12.67
CA ALA A 20 17.03 -15.90 12.30
C ALA A 20 18.33 -16.13 13.08
N THR A 21 18.23 -16.41 14.37
CA THR A 21 19.39 -16.72 15.22
C THR A 21 20.07 -18.01 14.78
N LEU A 22 19.28 -19.04 14.49
CA LEU A 22 19.79 -20.32 13.99
C LEU A 22 20.48 -20.14 12.63
N LEU A 23 19.93 -19.32 11.73
CA LEU A 23 20.56 -19.03 10.44
C LEU A 23 21.94 -18.37 10.61
N ALA A 24 22.02 -17.34 11.46
CA ALA A 24 23.28 -16.64 11.73
C ALA A 24 24.33 -17.60 12.31
N LEU A 25 23.92 -18.45 13.26
CA LEU A 25 24.80 -19.46 13.83
C LEU A 25 25.25 -20.49 12.78
N VAL A 26 24.33 -21.04 11.99
CA VAL A 26 24.63 -22.06 10.99
C VAL A 26 25.56 -21.52 9.90
N ASN A 27 25.35 -20.28 9.44
CA ASN A 27 26.25 -19.61 8.50
C ASN A 27 27.67 -19.47 9.08
N PHE A 28 27.78 -19.02 10.33
CA PHE A 28 29.07 -18.93 11.01
C PHE A 28 29.76 -20.31 11.10
N LEU A 29 29.00 -21.37 11.43
CA LEU A 29 29.55 -22.72 11.49
C LEU A 29 29.97 -23.22 10.10
N ALA A 30 29.24 -22.87 9.04
CA ALA A 30 29.63 -23.19 7.67
C ALA A 30 30.98 -22.53 7.29
N ASP A 31 31.16 -21.24 7.60
CA ASP A 31 32.42 -20.51 7.38
C ASP A 31 33.59 -21.15 8.14
N VAL A 32 33.35 -21.64 9.37
CA VAL A 32 34.34 -22.40 10.15
C VAL A 32 34.70 -23.69 9.42
N THR A 33 33.73 -24.43 8.91
CA THR A 33 33.98 -25.70 8.22
C THR A 33 34.60 -25.54 6.83
N GLU A 34 34.39 -24.41 6.16
CA GLU A 34 35.05 -24.11 4.88
C GLU A 34 36.57 -23.93 5.07
N ARG A 35 37.00 -23.53 6.27
CA ARG A 35 38.42 -23.35 6.64
C ARG A 35 39.04 -24.60 7.28
N ASP A 36 38.45 -25.79 7.07
CA ASP A 36 38.91 -27.07 7.63
C ASP A 36 40.42 -27.32 7.39
N GLY A 37 40.93 -26.97 6.20
CA GLY A 37 42.35 -27.11 5.88
C GLY A 37 43.30 -26.36 6.82
N ARG A 38 42.83 -25.30 7.51
CA ARG A 38 43.62 -24.50 8.45
C ARG A 38 43.26 -24.76 9.91
N ASN A 39 41.98 -24.93 10.23
CA ASN A 39 41.52 -25.11 11.62
C ASN A 39 41.29 -26.57 12.02
N ARG A 40 41.34 -27.52 11.06
CA ARG A 40 41.10 -28.97 11.24
C ARG A 40 39.70 -29.31 11.77
N MET A 41 38.75 -28.39 11.59
CA MET A 41 37.36 -28.54 12.02
C MET A 41 36.46 -28.93 10.85
N SER A 42 36.41 -30.24 10.58
CA SER A 42 35.44 -30.79 9.62
C SER A 42 33.99 -30.55 10.08
N VAL A 43 33.04 -30.59 9.13
CA VAL A 43 31.60 -30.48 9.42
C VAL A 43 31.16 -31.52 10.46
N GLN A 44 31.76 -32.71 10.44
CA GLN A 44 31.49 -33.76 11.42
C GLN A 44 31.98 -33.37 12.83
N ASN A 45 33.19 -32.81 12.95
CA ASN A 45 33.75 -32.34 14.23
C ASN A 45 32.90 -31.21 14.81
N VAL A 46 32.57 -30.22 13.98
CA VAL A 46 31.71 -29.10 14.37
C VAL A 46 30.32 -29.60 14.80
N ALA A 47 29.70 -30.50 14.03
CA ALA A 47 28.39 -31.04 14.36
C ALA A 47 28.39 -31.82 15.69
N MET A 48 29.42 -32.63 15.97
CA MET A 48 29.52 -33.37 17.24
C MET A 48 29.63 -32.45 18.45
N ILE A 49 30.35 -31.33 18.32
CA ILE A 49 30.52 -30.34 19.40
C ILE A 49 29.24 -29.51 19.58
N MET A 50 28.61 -29.10 18.49
CA MET A 50 27.46 -28.20 18.53
C MET A 50 26.13 -28.89 18.84
N ALA A 51 25.94 -30.14 18.39
CA ALA A 51 24.71 -30.89 18.61
C ALA A 51 24.22 -30.95 20.06
N PRO A 52 25.05 -31.23 21.09
CA PRO A 52 24.57 -31.23 22.48
C PRO A 52 24.18 -29.84 23.01
N ASN A 53 24.69 -28.76 22.40
CA ASN A 53 24.34 -27.38 22.77
C ASN A 53 23.03 -26.93 22.08
N LEU A 54 22.80 -27.39 20.85
CA LEU A 54 21.57 -27.11 20.10
C LEU A 54 20.40 -27.99 20.52
N PHE A 55 20.68 -29.26 20.82
CA PHE A 55 19.70 -30.28 21.18
C PHE A 55 20.03 -30.83 22.57
N ALA A 56 19.87 -29.97 23.58
CA ALA A 56 20.22 -30.30 24.96
C ALA A 56 19.52 -31.61 25.42
N PRO A 57 20.28 -32.63 25.85
CA PRO A 57 19.70 -33.89 26.29
C PRO A 57 18.91 -33.70 27.58
N LYS A 58 17.68 -34.21 27.64
CA LYS A 58 16.80 -34.11 28.82
C LYS A 58 17.33 -34.87 30.04
N ARG A 59 18.23 -35.84 29.85
CA ARG A 59 18.81 -36.67 30.91
C ARG A 59 20.31 -36.84 30.67
N ARG A 60 21.13 -36.66 31.71
CA ARG A 60 22.61 -36.71 31.64
C ARG A 60 23.21 -38.12 31.72
N LYS A 61 22.39 -39.18 31.69
CA LYS A 61 22.86 -40.57 31.76
C LYS A 61 23.16 -41.11 30.36
N ALA A 62 24.26 -41.84 30.20
CA ALA A 62 24.64 -42.49 28.94
C ALA A 62 23.81 -43.78 28.73
N THR A 63 22.51 -43.63 28.52
CA THR A 63 21.62 -44.72 28.11
C THR A 63 21.69 -44.89 26.59
N GLU A 64 21.46 -46.10 26.08
CA GLU A 64 21.48 -46.37 24.64
C GLU A 64 20.55 -45.44 23.85
N ASP A 65 19.36 -45.15 24.38
CA ASP A 65 18.42 -44.19 23.80
C ASP A 65 19.00 -42.77 23.72
N ASN A 66 19.71 -42.33 24.74
CA ASN A 66 20.35 -41.00 24.74
C ASN A 66 21.50 -40.94 23.74
N LEU A 67 22.23 -42.04 23.54
CA LEU A 67 23.24 -42.14 22.49
C LEU A 67 22.61 -42.12 21.10
N ARG A 68 21.46 -42.80 20.89
CA ARG A 68 20.69 -42.74 19.64
C ARG A 68 20.23 -41.31 19.35
N VAL A 69 19.69 -40.61 20.34
CA VAL A 69 19.28 -39.19 20.21
C VAL A 69 20.49 -38.29 19.93
N ALA A 70 21.63 -38.48 20.59
CA ALA A 70 22.84 -37.70 20.34
C ALA A 70 23.38 -37.90 18.92
N ARG A 71 23.38 -39.15 18.41
CA ARG A 71 23.74 -39.45 17.02
C ARG A 71 22.78 -38.79 16.03
N ALA A 72 21.48 -38.84 16.30
CA ALA A 72 20.46 -38.17 15.49
C ALA A 72 20.65 -36.65 15.49
N ALA A 73 20.85 -36.04 16.67
CA ALA A 73 21.10 -34.61 16.82
C ALA A 73 22.38 -34.15 16.08
N THR A 74 23.44 -34.97 16.13
CA THR A 74 24.68 -34.74 15.37
C THR A 74 24.39 -34.76 13.87
N SER A 75 23.65 -35.76 13.40
CA SER A 75 23.26 -35.87 11.99
C SER A 75 22.42 -34.68 11.52
N VAL A 76 21.44 -34.25 12.32
CA VAL A 76 20.63 -33.06 12.04
C VAL A 76 21.49 -31.79 11.99
N THR A 77 22.38 -31.61 12.96
CA THR A 77 23.30 -30.45 12.99
C THR A 77 24.20 -30.42 11.75
N ARG A 78 24.71 -31.58 11.32
CA ARG A 78 25.46 -31.71 10.07
C ARG A 78 24.63 -31.32 8.85
N MET A 79 23.38 -31.76 8.78
CA MET A 79 22.46 -31.39 7.70
C MET A 79 22.13 -29.90 7.70
N LEU A 80 21.98 -29.28 8.87
CA LEU A 80 21.77 -27.84 8.98
C LEU A 80 22.92 -27.05 8.36
N ILE A 81 24.17 -27.41 8.68
CA ILE A 81 25.37 -26.76 8.13
C ILE A 81 25.49 -27.00 6.63
N TRP A 82 25.32 -28.24 6.17
CA TRP A 82 25.53 -28.60 4.76
C TRP A 82 24.45 -28.07 3.81
N TYR A 83 23.20 -28.01 4.26
CA TYR A 83 22.05 -27.63 3.42
C TYR A 83 21.44 -26.27 3.79
N GLN A 84 22.19 -25.39 4.46
CA GLN A 84 21.69 -24.10 4.96
C GLN A 84 20.95 -23.26 3.90
N GLN A 85 21.43 -23.24 2.66
CA GLN A 85 20.82 -22.45 1.58
C GLN A 85 19.46 -23.01 1.13
N LEU A 86 19.24 -24.33 1.28
CA LEU A 86 18.00 -25.00 0.89
C LEU A 86 16.97 -25.02 2.02
N LEU A 87 17.43 -25.08 3.27
CA LEU A 87 16.58 -25.25 4.45
C LEU A 87 15.81 -23.98 4.85
N TRP A 88 16.18 -22.81 4.36
CA TRP A 88 15.48 -21.54 4.62
C TRP A 88 14.58 -21.08 3.46
N ILE A 89 14.54 -21.84 2.37
CA ILE A 89 13.66 -21.56 1.24
C ILE A 89 12.30 -22.20 1.49
N VAL A 90 11.23 -21.46 1.22
CA VAL A 90 9.86 -22.01 1.22
C VAL A 90 9.68 -22.87 -0.04
N PRO A 91 9.37 -24.17 0.08
CA PRO A 91 9.14 -25.01 -1.10
C PRO A 91 7.96 -24.48 -1.93
N SER A 92 8.12 -24.48 -3.26
CA SER A 92 7.10 -23.98 -4.20
C SER A 92 5.73 -24.63 -4.04
N GLN A 93 5.69 -25.88 -3.59
CA GLN A 93 4.48 -26.65 -3.31
C GLN A 93 3.57 -25.99 -2.24
N PHE A 94 4.14 -25.22 -1.31
CA PHE A 94 3.38 -24.53 -0.27
C PHE A 94 2.99 -23.09 -0.62
N MET A 95 3.55 -22.51 -1.70
CA MET A 95 3.28 -21.13 -2.09
C MET A 95 1.79 -20.87 -2.36
N GLY A 96 1.07 -21.84 -2.92
CA GLY A 96 -0.37 -21.73 -3.15
C GLY A 96 -1.15 -21.59 -1.85
N GLN A 97 -0.88 -22.46 -0.87
CA GLN A 97 -1.52 -22.44 0.44
C GLN A 97 -1.18 -21.16 1.23
N ILE A 98 0.10 -20.77 1.20
CA ILE A 98 0.58 -19.54 1.86
C ILE A 98 -0.13 -18.32 1.28
N ARG A 99 -0.19 -18.17 -0.05
CA ARG A 99 -0.89 -17.05 -0.71
C ARG A 99 -2.38 -17.01 -0.33
N MET A 100 -3.02 -18.17 -0.26
CA MET A 100 -4.43 -18.28 0.14
C MET A 100 -4.65 -17.86 1.60
N GLU A 101 -3.81 -18.33 2.53
CA GLU A 101 -3.88 -17.93 3.95
C GLU A 101 -3.62 -16.44 4.15
N TYR A 102 -2.64 -15.87 3.46
CA TYR A 102 -2.40 -14.42 3.47
C TYR A 102 -3.63 -13.65 2.99
N ARG A 103 -4.28 -14.09 1.90
CA ARG A 103 -5.52 -13.49 1.39
C ARG A 103 -6.63 -13.53 2.44
N ILE A 104 -6.88 -14.69 3.04
CA ILE A 104 -7.92 -14.87 4.07
C ILE A 104 -7.63 -14.01 5.31
N HIS A 105 -6.39 -13.97 5.79
CA HIS A 105 -6.01 -13.19 6.97
C HIS A 105 -6.12 -11.69 6.70
N TYR A 106 -5.71 -11.25 5.51
CA TYR A 106 -5.90 -9.88 5.05
C TYR A 106 -7.38 -9.49 5.04
N GLU A 107 -8.24 -10.27 4.37
CA GLU A 107 -9.69 -10.04 4.31
C GLU A 107 -10.31 -10.01 5.73
N LYS A 108 -9.92 -10.91 6.62
CA LYS A 108 -10.40 -10.94 8.02
C LYS A 108 -9.95 -9.72 8.83
N LYS A 109 -8.70 -9.26 8.65
CA LYS A 109 -8.17 -8.05 9.32
C LYS A 109 -8.93 -6.80 8.84
N HIS A 110 -9.13 -6.67 7.53
CA HIS A 110 -9.88 -5.57 6.94
C HIS A 110 -11.37 -5.61 7.28
N ALA A 111 -11.98 -6.80 7.41
CA ALA A 111 -13.36 -6.95 7.88
C ALA A 111 -13.51 -6.52 9.36
N LYS A 112 -12.52 -6.82 10.22
CA LYS A 112 -12.50 -6.38 11.63
C LYS A 112 -12.25 -4.87 11.78
N GLU A 113 -11.38 -4.30 10.94
CA GLU A 113 -11.13 -2.85 10.91
C GLU A 113 -12.35 -2.06 10.40
N ASN A 114 -13.06 -2.59 9.40
CA ASN A 114 -14.33 -2.06 8.94
C ASN A 114 -15.45 -2.20 10.00
N LYS A 115 -15.39 -3.20 10.90
CA LYS A 115 -16.30 -3.32 12.05
C LYS A 115 -16.00 -2.31 13.17
N LYS A 116 -14.73 -2.03 13.51
CA LYS A 116 -14.37 -1.01 14.52
C LYS A 116 -14.60 0.43 14.03
N LYS A 117 -14.42 0.69 12.72
CA LYS A 117 -14.80 1.98 12.12
C LYS A 117 -16.32 2.17 12.03
N ARG A 118 -17.13 1.11 12.12
CA ARG A 118 -18.60 1.15 11.99
C ARG A 118 -19.33 1.89 13.12
N GLN A 119 -18.70 2.10 14.28
CA GLN A 119 -19.26 2.95 15.35
C GLN A 119 -18.99 4.45 15.17
N GLN A 120 -17.95 4.84 14.42
CA GLN A 120 -17.74 6.24 14.00
C GLN A 120 -18.33 6.56 12.61
N ARG A 121 -18.79 5.54 11.87
CA ARG A 121 -19.25 5.69 10.48
C ARG A 121 -20.75 5.86 10.31
N LYS A 122 -21.50 6.15 11.38
CA LYS A 122 -22.94 6.43 11.23
C LYS A 122 -23.22 7.75 10.50
N GLU A 123 -22.23 8.62 10.35
CA GLU A 123 -22.30 9.84 9.51
C GLU A 123 -21.57 9.72 8.16
N ARG A 124 -20.76 8.66 7.94
CA ARG A 124 -19.92 8.47 6.73
C ARG A 124 -20.43 7.32 5.82
N ALA A 125 -21.70 6.96 5.92
CA ALA A 125 -22.28 5.84 5.17
C ALA A 125 -22.79 6.21 3.76
N THR A 126 -22.27 7.28 3.15
CA THR A 126 -22.64 7.72 1.79
C THR A 126 -21.59 7.42 0.72
N TRP A 127 -20.49 6.74 1.07
CA TRP A 127 -19.31 6.52 0.21
C TRP A 127 -19.27 5.17 -0.54
N PHE A 128 -20.24 4.26 -0.31
CA PHE A 128 -20.21 2.90 -0.89
C PHE A 128 -21.45 2.51 -1.68
N GLU A 129 -22.46 3.37 -1.73
CA GLU A 129 -23.53 3.23 -2.71
C GLU A 129 -22.92 3.62 -4.07
N PRO A 130 -23.00 2.78 -5.12
CA PRO A 130 -22.81 3.26 -6.48
C PRO A 130 -23.67 4.49 -6.64
N ARG A 131 -23.06 5.65 -6.89
CA ARG A 131 -23.85 6.85 -7.15
C ARG A 131 -24.66 6.57 -8.40
N GLU A 132 -25.99 6.71 -8.33
CA GLU A 132 -26.84 6.71 -9.52
C GLU A 132 -26.17 7.63 -10.54
N ASN A 133 -25.65 6.99 -11.58
CA ASN A 133 -24.89 7.64 -12.63
C ASN A 133 -25.94 8.02 -13.66
N ASP A 134 -26.32 9.28 -13.69
CA ASP A 134 -26.89 9.84 -14.91
C ASP A 134 -25.80 9.70 -15.99
N ASP A 135 -26.10 8.88 -17.00
CA ASP A 135 -25.20 8.51 -18.09
C ASP A 135 -24.77 9.79 -18.84
N GLY A 136 -23.62 10.34 -18.46
CA GLY A 136 -23.01 11.50 -19.12
C GLY A 136 -22.72 12.72 -18.25
N VAL A 137 -22.97 12.72 -16.93
CA VAL A 137 -22.62 13.87 -16.07
C VAL A 137 -21.64 13.50 -14.96
N LEU A 138 -20.58 14.29 -14.82
CA LEU A 138 -19.55 14.19 -13.77
C LEU A 138 -19.79 15.27 -12.71
N ARG A 139 -19.96 14.87 -11.45
CA ARG A 139 -20.04 15.81 -10.31
C ARG A 139 -18.65 16.06 -9.74
N VAL A 140 -18.15 17.29 -9.90
CA VAL A 140 -16.81 17.71 -9.53
C VAL A 140 -16.88 18.69 -8.36
N ARG A 141 -16.25 18.36 -7.24
CA ARG A 141 -16.13 19.26 -6.09
C ARG A 141 -14.93 20.17 -6.25
N VAL A 142 -15.07 21.43 -5.88
CA VAL A 142 -13.93 22.37 -5.78
C VAL A 142 -13.54 22.44 -4.32
N ASP A 143 -12.32 21.99 -4.02
CA ASP A 143 -11.81 22.11 -2.66
C ASP A 143 -11.29 23.53 -2.45
N HIS A 144 -11.98 24.25 -1.57
CA HIS A 144 -11.60 25.56 -1.08
C HIS A 144 -11.36 25.42 0.42
N GLU A 145 -10.45 26.19 1.02
CA GLU A 145 -10.08 26.11 2.45
C GLU A 145 -11.24 26.51 3.43
N GLY A 146 -12.51 26.35 3.05
CA GLY A 146 -13.72 26.56 3.85
C GLY A 146 -14.74 25.42 3.71
N SER A 147 -15.46 25.13 4.79
CA SER A 147 -16.14 23.85 5.12
C SER A 147 -17.33 23.38 4.25
N ALA A 148 -17.50 23.86 3.02
CA ALA A 148 -18.48 23.31 2.07
C ALA A 148 -18.03 23.59 0.62
N GLY A 149 -17.31 22.64 0.00
CA GLY A 149 -16.88 22.77 -1.39
C GLY A 149 -18.07 22.78 -2.36
N THR A 150 -18.13 23.78 -3.24
CA THR A 150 -19.12 23.85 -4.32
C THR A 150 -18.97 22.66 -5.25
N THR A 151 -20.08 22.08 -5.69
CA THR A 151 -20.10 20.97 -6.65
C THR A 151 -20.59 21.46 -8.01
N HIS A 152 -19.79 21.26 -9.05
CA HIS A 152 -20.14 21.57 -10.43
C HIS A 152 -20.47 20.29 -11.20
N GLN A 153 -21.36 20.40 -12.17
CA GLN A 153 -21.70 19.31 -13.08
C GLN A 153 -21.01 19.56 -14.42
N VAL A 154 -20.24 18.57 -14.88
CA VAL A 154 -19.49 18.60 -16.15
C VAL A 154 -20.01 17.47 -17.03
N ALA A 155 -20.40 17.79 -18.26
CA ALA A 155 -20.84 16.77 -19.20
C ALA A 155 -19.64 15.95 -19.68
N LEU A 156 -19.75 14.63 -19.67
CA LEU A 156 -18.73 13.73 -20.19
C LEU A 156 -19.02 13.37 -21.64
N ASN A 157 -17.96 13.41 -22.44
CA ASN A 157 -17.87 12.82 -23.76
C ASN A 157 -16.62 11.93 -23.85
N ASP A 158 -16.49 11.13 -24.90
CA ASP A 158 -15.36 10.20 -25.07
C ASP A 158 -14.00 10.92 -25.19
N ALA A 159 -14.00 12.22 -25.48
CA ALA A 159 -12.80 13.06 -25.57
C ALA A 159 -12.57 13.93 -24.33
N THR A 160 -13.34 13.76 -23.25
CA THR A 160 -13.25 14.64 -22.08
C THR A 160 -11.95 14.38 -21.34
N THR A 161 -11.12 15.41 -21.28
CA THR A 161 -9.82 15.35 -20.63
C THR A 161 -9.89 15.98 -19.25
N ALA A 162 -8.95 15.63 -18.37
CA ALA A 162 -8.89 16.23 -17.04
C ALA A 162 -8.77 17.76 -17.13
N GLY A 163 -8.00 18.28 -18.09
CA GLY A 163 -7.86 19.70 -18.34
C GLY A 163 -9.17 20.37 -18.81
N SER A 164 -9.97 19.72 -19.67
CA SER A 164 -11.27 20.27 -20.07
C SER A 164 -12.23 20.35 -18.89
N VAL A 165 -12.22 19.35 -17.99
CA VAL A 165 -13.00 19.37 -16.75
C VAL A 165 -12.58 20.52 -15.84
N VAL A 166 -11.28 20.70 -15.60
CA VAL A 166 -10.76 21.82 -14.78
C VAL A 166 -11.14 23.17 -15.40
N GLY A 167 -11.06 23.30 -16.73
CA GLY A 167 -11.44 24.50 -17.46
C GLY A 167 -12.94 24.81 -17.39
N GLU A 168 -13.80 23.80 -17.52
CA GLU A 168 -15.26 23.98 -17.36
C GLU A 168 -15.64 24.41 -15.94
N VAL A 169 -14.99 23.83 -14.94
CA VAL A 169 -15.16 24.23 -13.53
C VAL A 169 -14.78 25.70 -13.33
N PHE A 170 -13.66 26.15 -13.91
CA PHE A 170 -13.26 27.57 -13.87
C PHE A 170 -14.31 28.49 -14.51
N LEU A 171 -14.83 28.11 -15.68
CA LEU A 171 -15.87 28.90 -16.36
C LEU A 171 -17.15 28.96 -15.52
N ALA A 172 -17.55 27.86 -14.90
CA ALA A 172 -18.72 27.80 -14.02
C ALA A 172 -18.56 28.71 -12.79
N ILE A 173 -17.41 28.67 -12.12
CA ILE A 173 -17.09 29.53 -10.97
C ILE A 173 -17.21 31.02 -11.37
N ASN A 174 -16.59 31.41 -12.48
CA ASN A 174 -16.59 32.81 -12.93
C ASN A 174 -17.96 33.26 -13.42
N PHE A 175 -18.74 32.38 -14.05
CA PHE A 175 -20.11 32.67 -14.45
C PHE A 175 -21.01 32.91 -13.23
N GLU A 176 -20.91 32.08 -12.20
CA GLU A 176 -21.64 32.27 -10.95
C GLU A 176 -21.25 33.55 -10.21
N ALA A 177 -19.96 33.91 -10.21
CA ALA A 177 -19.49 35.19 -9.67
C ALA A 177 -20.10 36.37 -10.43
N ARG A 178 -20.05 36.35 -11.77
CA ARG A 178 -20.63 37.41 -12.60
C ARG A 178 -22.14 37.52 -12.46
N LYS A 179 -22.86 36.40 -12.32
CA LYS A 179 -24.31 36.39 -12.06
C LYS A 179 -24.64 37.04 -10.72
N ARG A 180 -23.84 36.79 -9.67
CA ARG A 180 -23.97 37.45 -8.36
C ARG A 180 -23.74 38.96 -8.45
N ASP A 181 -22.74 39.40 -9.21
CA ASP A 181 -22.46 40.84 -9.40
C ASP A 181 -23.61 41.58 -10.09
N ILE A 182 -24.22 40.95 -11.10
CA ILE A 182 -25.39 41.51 -11.80
C ILE A 182 -26.61 41.59 -10.86
N ALA A 183 -26.85 40.53 -10.07
CA ALA A 183 -27.97 40.47 -9.13
C ALA A 183 -27.83 41.47 -7.97
N THR A 184 -26.60 41.86 -7.61
CA THR A 184 -26.31 42.83 -6.53
C THR A 184 -26.22 44.29 -7.00
N GLY A 185 -26.55 44.56 -8.28
CA GLY A 185 -26.75 45.93 -8.78
C GLY A 185 -25.46 46.71 -9.13
N GLY A 186 -24.34 46.04 -9.38
CA GLY A 186 -23.09 46.69 -9.80
C GLY A 186 -23.12 47.14 -11.27
N GLY A 187 -23.53 48.38 -11.51
CA GLY A 187 -23.57 49.00 -12.85
C GLY A 187 -22.19 49.37 -13.44
N SER A 188 -22.09 49.19 -14.76
CA SER A 188 -21.18 49.81 -15.74
C SER A 188 -19.65 49.51 -15.67
N PRO A 189 -18.95 49.32 -16.80
CA PRO A 189 -17.63 48.66 -16.84
C PRO A 189 -16.43 49.55 -16.49
N HIS A 190 -16.62 50.83 -16.14
CA HIS A 190 -15.55 51.83 -16.27
C HIS A 190 -15.00 52.43 -14.98
N ARG A 191 -15.31 51.90 -13.79
CA ARG A 191 -14.84 52.51 -12.54
C ARG A 191 -14.56 51.52 -11.41
N ARG A 192 -13.55 50.67 -11.58
CA ARG A 192 -12.78 50.11 -10.46
C ARG A 192 -11.29 50.05 -10.84
N SER A 193 -10.67 51.21 -10.87
CA SER A 193 -9.25 51.33 -10.55
C SER A 193 -9.08 50.98 -9.09
N LEU A 194 -8.17 50.04 -8.81
CA LEU A 194 -7.41 49.77 -7.59
C LEU A 194 -8.19 49.80 -6.24
N GLU A 195 -7.89 48.85 -5.36
CA GLU A 195 -8.35 48.85 -3.95
C GLU A 195 -9.78 48.32 -3.71
N GLN A 196 -10.02 47.07 -4.11
CA GLN A 196 -10.68 46.05 -3.27
C GLN A 196 -10.69 44.71 -4.02
N GLN A 197 -9.49 44.21 -4.34
CA GLN A 197 -9.25 42.81 -4.65
C GLN A 197 -8.95 42.06 -3.35
N SER A 198 -9.93 41.95 -2.47
CA SER A 198 -9.87 41.03 -1.34
C SER A 198 -10.72 39.83 -1.71
N GLY A 199 -10.16 38.63 -1.70
CA GLY A 199 -11.02 37.49 -1.98
C GLY A 199 -10.40 36.13 -2.05
N ASP A 200 -10.76 35.40 -3.09
CA ASP A 200 -10.46 33.99 -3.21
C ASP A 200 -10.82 33.52 -4.63
N ASN A 201 -9.80 33.50 -5.50
CA ASN A 201 -9.80 32.86 -6.83
C ASN A 201 -8.39 32.81 -7.49
N ARG A 202 -7.31 33.31 -6.90
CA ARG A 202 -7.02 34.75 -7.01
C ARG A 202 -5.84 35.15 -7.93
N PHE A 203 -5.41 34.34 -8.92
CA PHE A 203 -4.41 34.82 -9.93
C PHE A 203 -4.64 34.39 -11.38
N ALA A 204 -5.68 33.60 -11.67
CA ALA A 204 -6.00 33.24 -13.05
C ALA A 204 -7.09 34.14 -13.63
N THR A 205 -6.71 35.06 -14.51
CA THR A 205 -7.65 35.84 -15.34
C THR A 205 -8.24 35.03 -16.48
N ASP A 206 -7.63 33.89 -16.80
CA ASP A 206 -7.93 33.06 -17.95
C ASP A 206 -7.77 31.56 -17.61
N VAL A 207 -8.37 30.71 -18.43
CA VAL A 207 -8.36 29.25 -18.27
C VAL A 207 -6.94 28.68 -18.27
N ASN A 208 -6.03 29.21 -19.09
CA ASN A 208 -4.67 28.67 -19.19
C ASN A 208 -3.89 28.93 -17.91
N THR A 209 -4.04 30.11 -17.31
CA THR A 209 -3.43 30.42 -16.02
C THR A 209 -4.05 29.57 -14.91
N PHE A 210 -5.35 29.26 -14.99
CA PHE A 210 -6.00 28.39 -14.00
C PHE A 210 -5.46 26.95 -14.06
N LEU A 211 -5.32 26.40 -15.27
CA LEU A 211 -4.76 25.06 -15.51
C LEU A 211 -3.30 24.90 -15.05
N LYS A 212 -2.53 26.00 -14.92
CA LYS A 212 -1.16 25.94 -14.39
C LYS A 212 -1.09 25.65 -12.90
N TYR A 213 -2.14 25.98 -12.15
CA TYR A 213 -2.16 25.88 -10.68
C TYR A 213 -3.26 24.99 -10.15
N HIS A 214 -4.13 24.45 -11.01
CA HIS A 214 -5.24 23.60 -10.61
C HIS A 214 -5.20 22.28 -11.37
N TRP A 215 -5.50 21.20 -10.64
CA TRP A 215 -5.56 19.85 -11.19
C TRP A 215 -6.82 19.13 -10.75
N LEU A 216 -7.23 18.16 -11.57
CA LEU A 216 -8.30 17.23 -11.24
C LEU A 216 -7.71 16.04 -10.47
N TYR A 217 -8.41 15.66 -9.40
CA TYR A 217 -8.07 14.52 -8.58
C TYR A 217 -9.17 13.48 -8.60
N GLU A 218 -8.74 12.24 -8.77
CA GLU A 218 -9.52 11.03 -8.52
C GLU A 218 -9.35 10.66 -7.04
N VAL A 219 -10.46 10.62 -6.30
CA VAL A 219 -10.46 10.40 -4.85
C VAL A 219 -11.36 9.22 -4.49
N GLY A 220 -10.90 8.33 -3.62
CA GLY A 220 -11.66 7.15 -3.22
C GLY A 220 -11.23 5.89 -3.97
N GLY A 221 -12.13 4.90 -4.13
CA GLY A 221 -11.82 3.66 -4.87
C GLY A 221 -10.56 2.89 -4.43
N TYR A 222 -10.21 2.94 -3.14
CA TYR A 222 -9.00 2.34 -2.55
C TYR A 222 -7.65 2.99 -2.91
N ILE A 223 -7.60 4.02 -3.77
CA ILE A 223 -6.36 4.72 -4.13
C ILE A 223 -6.08 5.96 -3.27
N GLY A 224 -7.04 6.40 -2.46
CA GLY A 224 -6.90 7.60 -1.64
C GLY A 224 -7.05 8.85 -2.51
N TRP A 225 -5.95 9.47 -2.91
CA TRP A 225 -5.90 10.65 -3.78
C TRP A 225 -4.92 10.41 -4.93
N ARG A 226 -5.38 10.61 -6.17
CA ARG A 226 -4.53 10.58 -7.36
C ARG A 226 -4.76 11.83 -8.20
N GLN A 227 -3.69 12.56 -8.46
CA GLN A 227 -3.69 13.67 -9.41
C GLN A 227 -3.73 13.11 -10.83
N LEU A 228 -4.53 13.73 -11.70
CA LEU A 228 -4.59 13.39 -13.12
C LEU A 228 -3.85 14.44 -13.94
N GLU A 229 -3.10 13.97 -14.93
CA GLU A 229 -2.50 14.84 -15.95
C GLU A 229 -3.60 15.45 -16.81
N HIS A 230 -3.42 16.69 -17.27
CA HIS A 230 -4.45 17.43 -18.00
C HIS A 230 -4.92 16.75 -19.30
N ASN A 231 -4.07 15.93 -19.93
CA ASN A 231 -4.39 15.17 -21.13
C ASN A 231 -5.08 13.82 -20.83
N THR A 232 -5.29 13.46 -19.56
CA THR A 232 -5.87 12.17 -19.16
C THR A 232 -7.34 12.11 -19.55
N ASN A 233 -7.76 11.02 -20.18
CA ASN A 233 -9.17 10.77 -20.49
C ASN A 233 -9.95 10.43 -19.22
N VAL A 234 -10.89 11.29 -18.85
CA VAL A 234 -11.65 11.17 -17.60
C VAL A 234 -12.68 10.06 -17.66
N THR A 235 -13.26 9.81 -18.83
CA THR A 235 -14.22 8.73 -19.06
C THR A 235 -13.56 7.36 -18.85
N ALA A 236 -12.33 7.18 -19.33
CA ALA A 236 -11.54 5.97 -19.08
C ALA A 236 -11.24 5.76 -17.59
N VAL A 237 -10.79 6.82 -16.89
CA VAL A 237 -10.51 6.75 -15.45
C VAL A 237 -11.80 6.48 -14.65
N ARG A 238 -12.94 7.04 -15.05
CA ARG A 238 -14.25 6.76 -14.44
C ARG A 238 -14.70 5.31 -14.64
N ALA A 239 -14.40 4.71 -15.79
CA ALA A 239 -14.70 3.30 -16.04
C ALA A 239 -13.84 2.37 -15.18
N GLU A 240 -12.58 2.72 -14.95
CA GLU A 240 -11.67 1.99 -14.05
C GLU A 240 -12.07 2.14 -12.57
N ASN A 241 -12.58 3.30 -12.18
CA ASN A 241 -12.99 3.60 -10.81
C ASN A 241 -14.37 4.29 -10.75
N PRO A 242 -15.47 3.52 -10.86
CA PRO A 242 -16.83 4.08 -10.89
C PRO A 242 -17.27 4.69 -9.56
N VAL A 243 -16.53 4.43 -8.47
CA VAL A 243 -16.80 4.98 -7.14
C VAL A 243 -15.92 6.20 -6.82
N ALA A 244 -15.13 6.69 -7.79
CA ALA A 244 -14.31 7.87 -7.63
C ALA A 244 -15.15 9.12 -7.37
N GLU A 245 -14.70 9.93 -6.42
CA GLU A 245 -15.03 11.34 -6.31
C GLU A 245 -14.03 12.16 -7.11
N TRP A 246 -14.53 13.23 -7.73
CA TRP A 246 -13.76 14.11 -8.59
C TRP A 246 -13.59 15.44 -7.89
N VAL A 247 -12.34 15.85 -7.66
CA VAL A 247 -12.04 17.06 -6.91
C VAL A 247 -11.06 17.94 -7.70
N VAL A 248 -11.40 19.20 -7.92
CA VAL A 248 -10.46 20.21 -8.41
C VAL A 248 -9.78 20.86 -7.22
N ARG A 249 -8.45 20.85 -7.24
CA ARG A 249 -7.61 21.40 -6.18
C ARG A 249 -6.54 22.30 -6.74
N CYS A 250 -6.19 23.31 -5.95
CA CYS A 250 -5.09 24.20 -6.25
C CYS A 250 -3.78 23.70 -5.63
N GLN A 251 -2.67 23.76 -6.38
CA GLN A 251 -1.32 23.60 -5.85
C GLN A 251 -0.54 24.91 -6.00
N HIS A 252 -0.76 25.86 -5.10
CA HIS A 252 0.21 26.92 -4.90
C HIS A 252 1.31 26.38 -3.97
N ALA A 253 2.57 26.48 -4.40
CA ALA A 253 3.68 26.34 -3.46
C ALA A 253 3.53 27.46 -2.42
N ARG A 254 3.35 27.08 -1.15
CA ARG A 254 3.36 28.02 -0.03
C ARG A 254 4.76 28.52 0.24
#